data_AF-A0A7R8Z8N3-F1
#
_entry.id   AF-A0A7R8Z8N3-F1
#
_cell.length_a   1.000
_cell.length_b   1.000
_cell.length_c   1.000
_cell.angle_alpha   90.00
_cell.angle_beta   90.00
_cell.angle_gamma   90.00
#
_symmetry.space_group_name_H-M   'P 1'
#
loop_
_entity.id
_entity.type
_entity.pdbx_description
1 polymer ?
#
loop_
_entity_poly.entity_id
_entity_poly.type
_entity_poly.pdbx_seq_one_letter_code
_entity_poly.pdbx_strand_id
1 'polypeptide(L)'
;MHLKVIKVAGDPPLIEDHHVPIFLMDQFSYNDQQWDLTTQQVIPFINGFNHVAKIAAEANVENNLVKACIQNLLYYGTVKLIPIFQYSNIYAGTPELKNLTEKKAFQKECLEYVSKTSETLASFRDVFVFYCNMTHGTTLRDLCARFNPHFIHIDERKLVQFGLLHKLIRRIHKFPVCVGSSARSSPLPFLHQTFNGQSSYDEICCKMGISSRQLAEQIEDDPRILVIRK
;
A
#
# COMPACT_ATOMS: atom_id res chain seq x y z
N MET A 1 5.61 4.76 -45.50
CA MET A 1 5.39 5.52 -44.25
C MET A 1 4.88 4.56 -43.18
N HIS A 2 5.58 4.42 -42.06
CA HIS A 2 5.08 3.69 -40.90
C HIS A 2 4.56 4.71 -39.88
N LEU A 3 3.24 4.83 -39.74
CA LEU A 3 2.61 5.67 -38.73
C LEU A 3 2.27 4.79 -37.52
N LYS A 4 2.91 5.03 -36.38
CA LYS A 4 2.62 4.35 -35.12
C LYS A 4 1.76 5.27 -34.27
N VAL A 5 0.52 4.87 -34.01
CA VAL A 5 -0.37 5.60 -33.10
C VAL A 5 0.14 5.40 -31.69
N ILE A 6 0.73 6.45 -31.11
CA ILE A 6 1.21 6.45 -29.73
C ILE A 6 0.02 6.81 -28.84
N LYS A 7 -0.37 5.92 -27.93
CA LYS A 7 -1.30 6.27 -26.85
C LYS A 7 -0.52 7.13 -25.85
N VAL A 8 -0.76 8.43 -25.85
CA VAL A 8 -0.22 9.32 -24.82
C VAL A 8 -1.10 9.14 -23.59
N ALA A 9 -0.56 8.48 -22.56
CA ALA A 9 -1.20 8.45 -21.26
C ALA A 9 -0.96 9.80 -20.56
N GLY A 10 -1.80 10.13 -19.57
CA GLY A 10 -1.58 11.33 -18.75
C GLY A 10 -0.28 11.24 -17.96
N ASP A 11 0.21 12.39 -17.48
CA ASP A 11 1.44 12.44 -16.69
C ASP A 11 1.34 11.49 -15.47
N PRO A 12 2.30 10.59 -15.29
CA PRO A 12 2.25 9.62 -14.21
C PRO A 12 2.44 10.34 -12.87
N PRO A 13 1.69 9.95 -11.81
CA PRO A 13 1.80 10.59 -10.51
C PRO A 13 3.22 10.44 -9.95
N LEU A 14 3.63 11.42 -9.13
CA LEU A 14 4.91 11.38 -8.43
C LEU A 14 4.95 10.20 -7.47
N ILE A 15 6.07 9.48 -7.49
CA ILE A 15 6.28 8.31 -6.65
C ILE A 15 7.06 8.70 -5.40
N GLU A 16 6.41 8.50 -4.26
CA GLU A 16 7.00 8.67 -2.95
C GLU A 16 7.66 7.39 -2.45
N ASP A 17 8.61 7.55 -1.52
CA ASP A 17 9.42 6.47 -0.95
C ASP A 17 8.63 5.36 -0.26
N HIS A 18 7.46 5.71 0.28
CA HIS A 18 6.58 4.83 1.05
C HIS A 18 5.60 4.05 0.17
N HIS A 19 5.54 4.31 -1.13
CA HIS A 19 4.69 3.56 -2.05
C HIS A 19 5.22 2.15 -2.29
N VAL A 20 4.31 1.20 -2.52
CA VAL A 20 4.63 -0.19 -2.80
C VAL A 20 4.15 -0.53 -4.22
N PRO A 21 5.07 -0.81 -5.16
CA PRO A 21 4.71 -1.26 -6.50
C PRO A 21 4.30 -2.73 -6.52
N ILE A 22 3.27 -3.05 -7.28
CA ILE A 22 2.83 -4.42 -7.58
C ILE A 22 2.60 -4.57 -9.09
N PHE A 23 3.05 -5.69 -9.68
CA PHE A 23 2.74 -6.01 -11.07
C PHE A 23 1.28 -6.45 -11.24
N LEU A 24 0.67 -6.01 -12.34
CA LEU A 24 -0.67 -6.43 -12.74
C LEU A 24 -0.66 -7.68 -13.61
N MET A 25 0.47 -7.99 -14.22
CA MET A 25 0.66 -9.13 -15.11
C MET A 25 1.74 -10.04 -14.57
N ASP A 26 1.68 -11.30 -14.99
CA ASP A 26 2.63 -12.31 -14.54
C ASP A 26 4.05 -11.92 -14.96
N GLN A 27 4.96 -11.84 -13.97
CA GLN A 27 6.34 -11.38 -14.16
C GLN A 27 7.09 -12.20 -15.23
N PHE A 28 6.65 -13.46 -15.43
CA PHE A 28 7.26 -14.42 -16.35
C PHE A 28 6.95 -14.18 -17.84
N SER A 29 6.02 -13.27 -18.16
CA SER A 29 5.75 -12.91 -19.57
C SER A 29 6.71 -11.85 -20.12
N TYR A 30 7.61 -11.32 -19.28
CA TYR A 30 8.52 -10.27 -19.66
C TYR A 30 9.80 -10.82 -20.29
N ASN A 31 10.07 -10.39 -21.51
CA ASN A 31 11.30 -10.72 -22.22
C ASN A 31 12.43 -9.80 -21.70
N ASP A 32 13.38 -10.36 -20.95
CA ASP A 32 14.46 -9.61 -20.28
C ASP A 32 15.24 -8.71 -21.24
N GLN A 33 15.36 -9.09 -22.52
CA GLN A 33 16.17 -8.38 -23.51
C GLN A 33 15.60 -7.02 -23.96
N GLN A 34 14.35 -6.70 -23.64
CA GLN A 34 13.72 -5.43 -24.07
C GLN A 34 13.81 -4.32 -23.02
N TRP A 35 14.18 -4.65 -21.79
CA TRP A 35 14.23 -3.71 -20.68
C TRP A 35 15.62 -3.11 -20.52
N ASP A 36 15.66 -1.86 -20.05
CA ASP A 36 16.88 -1.19 -19.64
C ASP A 36 17.49 -1.84 -18.39
N LEU A 37 18.81 -1.69 -18.21
CA LEU A 37 19.56 -2.32 -17.13
C LEU A 37 18.98 -2.00 -15.75
N THR A 38 18.54 -0.76 -15.54
CA THR A 38 17.91 -0.33 -14.29
C THR A 38 16.59 -1.03 -14.04
N THR A 39 15.73 -1.15 -15.04
CA THR A 39 14.47 -1.89 -14.92
C THR A 39 14.70 -3.38 -14.66
N GLN A 40 15.68 -4.00 -15.33
CA GLN A 40 16.03 -5.41 -15.09
C GLN A 40 16.45 -5.67 -13.64
N GLN A 41 17.20 -4.74 -13.02
CA GLN A 41 17.62 -4.87 -11.63
C GLN A 41 16.46 -4.65 -10.65
N VAL A 42 15.51 -3.77 -10.96
CA VAL A 42 14.40 -3.40 -10.06
C VAL A 42 13.23 -4.40 -10.14
N ILE A 43 12.90 -4.94 -11.32
CA ILE A 43 11.82 -5.92 -11.54
C ILE A 43 11.75 -7.04 -10.50
N PRO A 44 12.83 -7.78 -10.17
CA PRO A 44 12.75 -8.93 -9.28
C PRO A 44 12.34 -8.55 -7.84
N PHE A 45 12.54 -7.31 -7.43
CA PHE A 45 12.20 -6.83 -6.09
C PHE A 45 10.79 -6.24 -5.99
N ILE A 46 10.12 -5.99 -7.11
CA ILE A 46 8.74 -5.53 -7.16
C ILE A 46 7.81 -6.73 -6.92
N ASN A 47 7.48 -6.97 -5.66
CA ASN A 47 6.63 -8.09 -5.21
C ASN A 47 5.28 -7.65 -4.63
N GLY A 48 5.01 -6.34 -4.54
CA GLY A 48 3.82 -5.81 -3.87
C GLY A 48 3.89 -5.81 -2.33
N PHE A 49 5.07 -6.04 -1.74
CA PHE A 49 5.30 -5.91 -0.30
C PHE A 49 6.42 -4.92 0.05
N ASN A 50 7.45 -4.85 -0.78
CA ASN A 50 8.57 -3.94 -0.58
C ASN A 50 8.20 -2.52 -1.07
N HIS A 51 8.48 -1.52 -0.24
CA HIS A 51 8.33 -0.12 -0.63
C HIS A 51 9.54 0.38 -1.42
N VAL A 52 9.40 1.48 -2.15
CA VAL A 52 10.44 2.00 -3.07
C VAL A 52 11.81 2.14 -2.40
N ALA A 53 11.88 2.72 -1.19
CA ALA A 53 13.15 2.89 -0.50
C ALA A 53 13.83 1.54 -0.15
N LYS A 54 13.05 0.51 0.20
CA LYS A 54 13.56 -0.84 0.45
C LYS A 54 14.02 -1.53 -0.84
N ILE A 55 13.27 -1.35 -1.93
CA ILE A 55 13.65 -1.85 -3.25
C ILE A 55 14.98 -1.24 -3.70
N ALA A 56 15.16 0.07 -3.51
CA ALA A 56 16.42 0.76 -3.82
C ALA A 56 17.61 0.18 -3.05
N ALA A 57 17.42 -0.11 -1.75
CA ALA A 57 18.44 -0.72 -0.92
C ALA A 57 18.78 -2.16 -1.34
N GLU A 58 17.76 -2.99 -1.66
CA GLU A 58 17.96 -4.39 -2.08
C GLU A 58 18.55 -4.51 -3.49
N ALA A 59 18.13 -3.65 -4.42
CA ALA A 59 18.63 -3.61 -5.79
C ALA A 59 20.01 -2.92 -5.92
N ASN A 60 20.47 -2.24 -4.86
CA ASN A 60 21.68 -1.41 -4.86
C ASN A 60 21.64 -0.33 -5.96
N VAL A 61 20.48 0.32 -6.12
CA VAL A 61 20.23 1.39 -7.09
C VAL A 61 19.84 2.67 -6.34
N GLU A 62 20.23 3.83 -6.86
CA GLU A 62 19.82 5.12 -6.26
C GLU A 62 18.29 5.26 -6.23
N ASN A 63 17.74 5.71 -5.11
CA ASN A 63 16.30 5.80 -4.90
C ASN A 63 15.59 6.65 -5.98
N ASN A 64 16.19 7.77 -6.41
CA ASN A 64 15.63 8.60 -7.47
C ASN A 64 15.51 7.86 -8.81
N LEU A 65 16.46 6.98 -9.14
CA LEU A 65 16.40 6.16 -10.34
C LEU A 65 15.31 5.09 -10.22
N VAL A 66 15.15 4.49 -9.04
CA VAL A 66 14.06 3.53 -8.78
C VAL A 66 12.69 4.21 -8.88
N LYS A 67 12.53 5.42 -8.35
CA LYS A 67 11.30 6.23 -8.50
C LYS A 67 10.98 6.47 -9.97
N ALA A 68 11.97 6.93 -10.76
CA ALA A 68 11.80 7.16 -12.18
C ALA A 68 11.46 5.86 -12.94
N CYS A 69 12.12 4.75 -12.60
CA CYS A 69 11.84 3.43 -13.17
C CYS A 69 10.39 2.99 -12.90
N ILE A 70 9.93 3.03 -11.64
CA ILE A 70 8.56 2.64 -11.29
C ILE A 70 7.55 3.61 -11.91
N GLN A 71 7.88 4.90 -12.04
CA GLN A 71 7.01 5.89 -12.67
C GLN A 71 6.81 5.59 -14.16
N ASN A 72 7.87 5.17 -14.85
CA ASN A 72 7.78 4.68 -16.23
C ASN A 72 6.91 3.41 -16.31
N LEU A 73 7.12 2.43 -15.41
CA LEU A 73 6.31 1.21 -15.39
C LEU A 73 4.83 1.49 -15.10
N LEU A 74 4.54 2.49 -14.27
CA LEU A 74 3.18 2.96 -13.97
C LEU A 74 2.55 3.66 -15.19
N TYR A 75 3.32 4.48 -15.91
CA TYR A 75 2.88 5.13 -17.14
C TYR A 75 2.44 4.13 -18.21
N TYR A 76 3.17 3.03 -18.36
CA TYR A 76 2.82 1.95 -19.29
C TYR A 76 1.70 1.01 -18.77
N GLY A 77 1.23 1.19 -17.53
CA GLY A 77 0.18 0.36 -16.94
C GLY A 77 0.62 -1.05 -16.57
N THR A 78 1.92 -1.30 -16.48
CA THR A 78 2.49 -2.60 -16.08
C THR A 78 2.43 -2.80 -14.56
N VAL A 79 2.62 -1.71 -13.82
CA VAL A 79 2.65 -1.69 -12.35
C VAL A 79 1.51 -0.84 -11.82
N LYS A 80 0.98 -1.22 -10.66
CA LYS A 80 0.09 -0.39 -9.85
C LYS A 80 0.76 -0.07 -8.52
N LEU A 81 0.45 1.10 -7.95
CA LEU A 81 0.89 1.46 -6.61
C LEU A 81 -0.19 1.09 -5.59
N ILE A 82 0.23 0.41 -4.53
CA ILE A 82 -0.58 0.12 -3.36
C ILE A 82 0.06 0.76 -2.11
N PRO A 83 -0.74 1.10 -1.10
CA PRO A 83 -0.20 1.58 0.17
C PRO A 83 0.58 0.49 0.91
N ILE A 84 1.56 0.91 1.72
CA ILE A 84 2.36 0.00 2.54
C ILE A 84 1.49 -0.81 3.51
N PHE A 85 1.75 -2.12 3.59
CA PHE A 85 1.11 -3.00 4.56
C PHE A 85 1.72 -2.80 5.95
N GLN A 86 0.88 -2.45 6.92
CA GLN A 86 1.23 -2.43 8.35
C GLN A 86 0.05 -2.94 9.17
N TYR A 87 0.32 -3.67 10.26
CA TYR A 87 -0.73 -4.16 11.16
C TYR A 87 -1.46 -3.02 11.90
N SER A 88 -0.83 -1.85 12.05
CA SER A 88 -1.45 -0.63 12.60
C SER A 88 -2.42 0.06 11.63
N ASN A 89 -2.48 -0.38 10.38
CA ASN A 89 -3.37 0.20 9.40
C ASN A 89 -4.82 -0.16 9.66
N ILE A 90 -5.68 0.75 9.21
CA ILE A 90 -7.13 0.59 9.23
C ILE A 90 -7.57 0.51 7.77
N TYR A 91 -8.41 -0.49 7.49
CA TYR A 91 -9.00 -0.70 6.17
C TYR A 91 -10.52 -0.66 6.31
N ALA A 92 -11.18 -0.22 5.24
CA ALA A 92 -12.63 -0.27 5.13
C ALA A 92 -13.05 -0.96 3.85
N GLY A 93 -14.09 -1.78 3.93
CA GLY A 93 -14.73 -2.38 2.77
C GLY A 93 -15.34 -1.32 1.85
N THR A 94 -15.28 -1.58 0.55
CA THR A 94 -15.91 -0.76 -0.50
C THR A 94 -17.15 -1.46 -1.04
N PRO A 95 -18.05 -0.77 -1.77
CA PRO A 95 -19.19 -1.42 -2.43
C PRO A 95 -18.78 -2.47 -3.48
N GLU A 96 -17.53 -2.47 -3.95
CA GLU A 96 -17.00 -3.46 -4.90
C GLU A 96 -16.91 -4.87 -4.28
N LEU A 97 -17.01 -5.01 -2.95
CA LEU A 97 -17.13 -6.30 -2.28
C LEU A 97 -18.33 -7.13 -2.79
N LYS A 98 -19.36 -6.49 -3.34
CA LYS A 98 -20.50 -7.17 -3.96
C LYS A 98 -20.08 -7.96 -5.20
N ASN A 99 -19.11 -7.46 -5.97
CA ASN A 99 -18.59 -8.14 -7.16
C ASN A 99 -17.90 -9.46 -6.78
N LEU A 100 -17.31 -9.52 -5.59
CA LEU A 100 -16.75 -10.73 -5.03
C LEU A 100 -17.83 -11.78 -4.75
N THR A 101 -19.05 -11.39 -4.34
CA THR A 101 -20.15 -12.37 -4.14
C THR A 101 -20.82 -12.84 -5.44
N GLU A 102 -20.83 -12.01 -6.48
CA GLU A 102 -21.55 -12.31 -7.72
C GLU A 102 -20.73 -13.20 -8.68
N LYS A 103 -19.42 -12.98 -8.78
CA LYS A 103 -18.56 -13.64 -9.78
C LYS A 103 -17.79 -14.82 -9.19
N LYS A 104 -18.25 -16.05 -9.44
CA LYS A 104 -17.60 -17.28 -8.96
C LYS A 104 -16.15 -17.46 -9.44
N ALA A 105 -15.82 -17.05 -10.66
CA ALA A 105 -14.44 -17.11 -11.17
C ALA A 105 -13.50 -16.23 -10.33
N PHE A 106 -13.96 -15.04 -9.98
CA PHE A 106 -13.23 -14.07 -9.17
C PHE A 106 -13.10 -14.52 -7.70
N GLN A 107 -14.11 -15.22 -7.17
CA GLN A 107 -14.01 -15.88 -5.87
C GLN A 107 -12.88 -16.91 -5.85
N LYS A 108 -12.81 -17.76 -6.87
CA LYS A 108 -11.79 -18.80 -6.97
C LYS A 108 -10.38 -18.19 -7.04
N GLU A 109 -10.18 -17.18 -7.88
CA GLU A 109 -8.93 -16.43 -7.97
C GLU A 109 -8.54 -15.79 -6.63
N CYS A 110 -9.51 -15.16 -5.94
CA CYS A 110 -9.29 -14.60 -4.61
C CYS A 110 -8.85 -15.69 -3.61
N LEU A 111 -9.50 -16.84 -3.60
CA LEU A 111 -9.16 -17.92 -2.68
C LEU A 111 -7.78 -18.51 -2.96
N GLU A 112 -7.45 -18.73 -4.23
CA GLU A 112 -6.12 -19.21 -4.63
C GLU A 112 -5.01 -18.23 -4.24
N TYR A 113 -5.26 -16.92 -4.38
CA TYR A 113 -4.29 -15.90 -4.03
C TYR A 113 -4.13 -15.72 -2.51
N VAL A 114 -5.24 -15.71 -1.76
CA VAL A 114 -5.25 -15.40 -0.32
C VAL A 114 -4.82 -16.59 0.55
N SER A 115 -4.95 -17.81 0.04
CA SER A 115 -4.58 -19.00 0.80
C SER A 115 -3.09 -19.06 1.07
N LYS A 116 -2.74 -19.46 2.29
CA LYS A 116 -1.34 -19.56 2.75
C LYS A 116 -0.57 -20.64 1.98
N THR A 117 -1.24 -21.75 1.67
CA THR A 117 -0.69 -22.90 0.95
C THR A 117 -1.66 -23.31 -0.14
N SER A 118 -1.15 -23.65 -1.33
CA SER A 118 -1.98 -24.13 -2.45
C SER A 118 -2.74 -25.44 -2.16
N GLU A 119 -2.37 -26.13 -1.08
CA GLU A 119 -2.97 -27.41 -0.64
C GLU A 119 -4.19 -27.23 0.28
N THR A 120 -4.24 -26.15 1.07
CA THR A 120 -5.35 -25.88 1.99
C THR A 120 -5.96 -24.52 1.67
N LEU A 121 -6.99 -24.52 0.82
CA LEU A 121 -7.70 -23.32 0.46
C LEU A 121 -8.53 -22.80 1.64
N ALA A 122 -8.44 -21.50 1.89
CA ALA A 122 -9.30 -20.82 2.84
C ALA A 122 -10.78 -20.88 2.40
N SER A 123 -11.69 -20.86 3.37
CA SER A 123 -13.12 -20.80 3.06
C SER A 123 -13.50 -19.41 2.57
N PHE A 124 -14.31 -19.34 1.51
CA PHE A 124 -14.88 -18.07 1.02
C PHE A 124 -15.61 -17.31 2.12
N ARG A 125 -16.36 -18.03 2.95
CA ARG A 125 -17.10 -17.44 4.06
C ARG A 125 -16.16 -16.68 4.99
N ASP A 126 -15.04 -17.27 5.36
CA ASP A 126 -14.14 -16.67 6.34
C ASP A 126 -13.40 -15.46 5.75
N VAL A 127 -12.96 -15.55 4.49
CA VAL A 127 -12.38 -14.42 3.76
C VAL A 127 -13.38 -13.27 3.65
N PHE A 128 -14.63 -13.57 3.29
CA PHE A 128 -15.68 -12.56 3.17
C PHE A 128 -16.03 -11.92 4.52
N VAL A 129 -16.16 -12.72 5.59
CA VAL A 129 -16.37 -12.23 6.95
C VAL A 129 -15.21 -11.34 7.38
N PHE A 130 -13.97 -11.70 7.05
CA PHE A 130 -12.79 -10.89 7.35
C PHE A 130 -12.88 -9.51 6.68
N TYR A 131 -13.25 -9.45 5.40
CA TYR A 131 -13.49 -8.19 4.69
C TYR A 131 -14.66 -7.38 5.29
N CYS A 132 -15.77 -8.03 5.64
CA CYS A 132 -16.92 -7.36 6.27
C CYS A 132 -16.61 -6.74 7.63
N ASN A 133 -15.64 -7.30 8.38
CA ASN A 133 -15.22 -6.78 9.68
C ASN A 133 -14.16 -5.66 9.58
N MET A 134 -13.68 -5.33 8.38
CA MET A 134 -12.83 -4.17 8.13
C MET A 134 -13.67 -2.88 8.20
N THR A 135 -13.56 -2.17 9.31
CA THR A 135 -14.32 -0.94 9.58
C THR A 135 -13.39 0.22 9.93
N HIS A 136 -13.93 1.45 9.92
CA HIS A 136 -13.15 2.67 10.16
C HIS A 136 -12.48 2.77 11.55
N GLY A 137 -12.83 1.89 12.50
CA GLY A 137 -12.31 1.89 13.87
C GLY A 137 -11.49 0.67 14.25
N THR A 138 -11.41 -0.36 13.40
CA THR A 138 -10.71 -1.62 13.73
C THR A 138 -9.39 -1.71 12.98
N THR A 139 -8.28 -1.87 13.69
CA THR A 139 -6.98 -2.07 13.03
C THR A 139 -6.87 -3.49 12.50
N LEU A 140 -6.00 -3.71 11.50
CA LEU A 140 -5.73 -5.06 11.01
C LEU A 140 -5.17 -5.95 12.12
N ARG A 141 -4.36 -5.40 13.04
CA ARG A 141 -3.88 -6.09 14.25
C ARG A 141 -5.04 -6.66 15.07
N ASP A 142 -6.07 -5.86 15.35
CA ASP A 142 -7.22 -6.27 16.15
C ASP A 142 -8.06 -7.33 15.42
N LEU A 143 -8.12 -7.26 14.09
CA LEU A 143 -8.78 -8.29 13.28
C LEU A 143 -8.01 -9.61 13.31
N CYS A 144 -6.69 -9.56 13.12
CA CYS A 144 -5.84 -10.75 13.21
C CYS A 144 -5.91 -11.40 14.60
N ALA A 145 -5.98 -10.59 15.68
CA ALA A 145 -6.13 -11.11 17.04
C ALA A 145 -7.49 -11.78 17.27
N ARG A 146 -8.57 -11.28 16.67
CA ARG A 146 -9.93 -11.83 16.83
C ARG A 146 -10.18 -13.07 15.99
N PHE A 147 -9.78 -13.05 14.72
CA PHE A 147 -10.06 -14.14 13.77
C PHE A 147 -8.95 -15.18 13.70
N ASN A 148 -7.73 -14.85 14.12
CA ASN A 148 -6.56 -15.72 14.07
C ASN A 148 -6.35 -16.36 12.68
N PRO A 149 -5.87 -15.57 11.69
CA PRO A 149 -5.79 -15.98 10.28
C PRO A 149 -4.95 -17.24 10.06
N HIS A 150 -4.00 -17.53 10.95
CA HIS A 150 -3.21 -18.77 10.96
C HIS A 150 -4.08 -20.02 11.04
N PHE A 151 -5.15 -19.99 11.83
CA PHE A 151 -6.05 -21.13 12.01
C PHE A 151 -7.01 -21.30 10.82
N ILE A 152 -7.22 -20.23 10.04
CA ILE A 152 -8.16 -20.21 8.91
C ILE A 152 -7.43 -20.36 7.56
N HIS A 153 -6.12 -20.63 7.58
CA HIS A 153 -5.26 -20.76 6.40
C HIS A 153 -5.24 -19.53 5.48
N ILE A 154 -5.54 -18.35 6.04
CA ILE A 154 -5.54 -17.07 5.34
C ILE A 154 -4.17 -16.41 5.54
N ASP A 155 -3.54 -15.96 4.45
CA ASP A 155 -2.41 -15.04 4.51
C ASP A 155 -2.95 -13.60 4.55
N GLU A 156 -2.82 -12.94 5.70
CA GLU A 156 -3.36 -11.59 5.88
C GLU A 156 -2.72 -10.55 4.96
N ARG A 157 -1.48 -10.75 4.53
CA ARG A 157 -0.78 -9.79 3.66
C ARG A 157 -1.31 -9.91 2.24
N LYS A 158 -1.44 -11.15 1.75
CA LYS A 158 -2.04 -11.43 0.44
C LYS A 158 -3.53 -11.05 0.39
N LEU A 159 -4.26 -11.25 1.49
CA LEU A 159 -5.65 -10.78 1.63
C LEU A 159 -5.74 -9.27 1.42
N VAL A 160 -4.94 -8.50 2.15
CA VAL A 160 -4.96 -7.04 2.00
C VAL A 160 -4.48 -6.60 0.63
N GLN A 161 -3.44 -7.23 0.08
CA GLN A 161 -2.91 -6.95 -1.25
C GLN A 161 -3.98 -7.17 -2.33
N PHE A 162 -4.65 -8.32 -2.34
CA PHE A 162 -5.74 -8.63 -3.27
C PHE A 162 -6.90 -7.64 -3.12
N GLY A 163 -7.29 -7.36 -1.87
CA GLY A 163 -8.36 -6.42 -1.58
C GLY A 163 -8.07 -5.00 -2.11
N LEU A 164 -6.82 -4.52 -1.95
CA LEU A 164 -6.40 -3.21 -2.47
C LEU A 164 -6.27 -3.22 -4.00
N LEU A 165 -5.76 -4.32 -4.57
CA LEU A 165 -5.57 -4.48 -6.01
C LEU A 165 -6.90 -4.38 -6.77
N HIS A 166 -7.91 -5.12 -6.30
CA HIS A 166 -9.24 -5.16 -6.88
C HIS A 166 -10.22 -4.13 -6.30
N LYS A 167 -9.72 -3.18 -5.49
CA LYS A 167 -10.51 -2.11 -4.85
C LYS A 167 -11.65 -2.60 -3.95
N LEU A 168 -11.58 -3.83 -3.44
CA LEU A 168 -12.53 -4.38 -2.46
C LEU A 168 -12.41 -3.70 -1.09
N ILE A 169 -11.19 -3.26 -0.77
CA ILE A 169 -10.92 -2.47 0.43
C ILE A 169 -10.20 -1.20 0.05
N ARG A 170 -10.40 -0.18 0.88
CA ARG A 170 -9.61 1.06 0.84
C ARG A 170 -8.86 1.21 2.16
N ARG A 171 -7.64 1.72 2.09
CA ARG A 171 -6.90 2.12 3.27
C ARG A 171 -7.44 3.45 3.77
N ILE A 172 -7.52 3.59 5.10
CA ILE A 172 -7.84 4.85 5.75
C ILE A 172 -6.54 5.41 6.29
N HIS A 173 -6.16 6.58 5.77
CA HIS A 173 -4.95 7.25 6.18
C HIS A 173 -5.25 8.19 7.34
N LYS A 174 -4.30 8.24 8.29
CA LYS A 174 -4.31 9.19 9.40
C LYS A 174 -3.51 10.42 8.98
N PHE A 175 -4.05 11.60 9.26
CA PHE A 175 -3.47 12.90 8.93
C PHE A 175 -3.45 13.75 10.20
N PRO A 176 -2.28 13.97 10.82
CA PRO A 176 -2.15 14.82 11.99
C PRO A 176 -2.27 16.29 11.58
N VAL A 177 -3.00 17.05 12.39
CA VAL A 177 -3.26 18.48 12.25
C VAL A 177 -2.94 19.14 13.58
N CYS A 178 -1.98 20.05 13.59
CA CYS A 178 -1.73 20.87 14.77
C CYS A 178 -2.76 22.00 14.86
N VAL A 179 -3.54 22.03 15.94
CA VAL A 179 -4.53 23.06 16.24
C VAL A 179 -3.99 23.91 17.39
N GLY A 180 -3.35 25.03 17.03
CA GLY A 180 -2.83 25.98 18.01
C GLY A 180 -2.16 27.18 17.34
N SER A 181 -2.66 28.39 17.63
CA SER A 181 -2.04 29.64 17.18
C SER A 181 -0.82 29.97 18.03
N SER A 182 0.29 29.25 17.86
CA SER A 182 1.61 29.81 18.17
C SER A 182 2.71 28.98 17.51
N ALA A 183 3.03 29.33 16.27
CA ALA A 183 4.18 28.81 15.52
C ALA A 183 5.55 29.25 16.10
N ARG A 184 5.63 29.63 17.38
CA ARG A 184 6.79 30.35 17.94
C ARG A 184 7.37 29.80 19.24
N SER A 185 6.81 28.74 19.83
CA SER A 185 7.27 28.23 21.13
C SER A 185 7.26 26.71 21.25
N SER A 186 7.68 26.03 20.18
CA SER A 186 7.91 24.57 20.18
C SER A 186 9.33 24.34 19.68
N PRO A 187 10.15 23.45 20.29
CA PRO A 187 11.55 23.26 19.91
C PRO A 187 11.77 22.68 18.51
N LEU A 188 10.71 22.32 17.78
CA LEU A 188 10.76 21.57 16.51
C LEU A 188 9.95 22.29 15.41
N PRO A 189 10.53 23.32 14.76
CA PRO A 189 9.86 24.06 13.68
C PRO A 189 9.44 23.17 12.49
N PHE A 190 10.13 22.06 12.26
CA PHE A 190 9.82 21.11 11.18
C PHE A 190 8.49 20.37 11.41
N LEU A 191 8.15 20.00 12.66
CA LEU A 191 6.94 19.25 12.97
C LEU A 191 5.65 20.01 12.65
N HIS A 192 5.63 21.32 12.89
CA HIS A 192 4.47 22.16 12.54
C HIS A 192 4.27 22.29 11.04
N GLN A 193 5.35 22.18 10.24
CA GLN A 193 5.27 22.27 8.79
C GLN A 193 4.70 20.97 8.17
N THR A 194 4.98 19.82 8.78
CA THR A 194 4.48 18.50 8.34
C THR A 194 3.11 18.15 8.90
N PHE A 195 2.69 18.70 10.05
CA PHE A 195 1.37 18.49 10.67
C PHE A 195 0.29 19.47 10.17
N ASN A 196 0.21 19.62 8.85
CA ASN A 196 -0.73 20.51 8.16
C ASN A 196 -2.03 19.81 7.71
N GLY A 197 -2.18 18.51 7.99
CA GLY A 197 -3.33 17.70 7.54
C GLY A 197 -3.30 17.25 6.08
N GLN A 198 -2.22 17.51 5.34
CA GLN A 198 -2.00 17.07 3.96
C GLN A 198 -1.08 15.84 3.88
N SER A 199 -0.08 15.74 4.76
CA SER A 199 0.82 14.59 4.80
C SER A 199 0.25 13.45 5.64
N SER A 200 0.29 12.23 5.09
CA SER A 200 -0.16 11.04 5.79
C SER A 200 0.87 10.58 6.83
N TYR A 201 0.45 9.77 7.82
CA TYR A 201 1.38 9.16 8.78
C TYR A 201 2.57 8.48 8.11
N ASP A 202 2.38 7.80 6.97
CA ASP A 202 3.45 7.08 6.28
C ASP A 202 4.49 8.03 5.69
N GLU A 203 4.02 9.12 5.09
CA GLU A 203 4.88 10.16 4.51
C GLU A 203 5.72 10.84 5.60
N ILE A 204 5.10 11.14 6.74
CA ILE A 204 5.77 11.75 7.89
C ILE A 204 6.80 10.78 8.48
N CYS A 205 6.43 9.51 8.69
CA CYS A 205 7.35 8.48 9.18
C CYS A 205 8.56 8.35 8.26
N CYS A 206 8.33 8.35 6.95
CA CYS A 206 9.40 8.23 5.96
C CYS A 206 10.32 9.46 5.93
N LYS A 207 9.75 10.68 5.96
CA LYS A 207 10.52 11.94 5.98
C LYS A 207 11.32 12.12 7.27
N MET A 208 10.76 11.70 8.41
CA MET A 208 11.38 11.86 9.73
C MET A 208 12.29 10.69 10.12
N GLY A 209 12.23 9.57 9.40
CA GLY A 209 12.97 8.35 9.75
C GLY A 209 12.50 7.71 11.07
N ILE A 210 11.30 8.03 11.56
CA ILE A 210 10.73 7.52 12.81
C ILE A 210 9.70 6.43 12.53
N SER A 211 9.51 5.53 13.49
CA SER A 211 8.49 4.48 13.39
C SER A 211 7.07 5.03 13.59
N SER A 212 6.07 4.33 13.04
CA SER A 212 4.65 4.67 13.20
C SER A 212 4.18 4.66 14.66
N ARG A 213 4.89 3.94 15.54
CA ARG A 213 4.61 3.91 16.98
C ARG A 213 5.13 5.15 17.68
N GLN A 214 6.39 5.51 17.43
CA GLN A 214 6.99 6.74 17.98
C GLN A 214 6.22 7.98 17.53
N LEU A 215 5.78 8.02 16.27
CA LEU A 215 4.93 9.12 15.79
C LEU A 215 3.57 9.15 16.51
N ALA A 216 2.99 7.99 16.85
CA ALA A 216 1.74 7.94 17.61
C ALA A 216 1.94 8.43 19.06
N GLU A 217 3.00 8.00 19.73
CA GLU A 217 3.36 8.44 21.09
C GLU A 217 3.56 9.96 21.14
N GLN A 218 4.32 10.52 20.19
CA GLN A 218 4.53 11.98 20.11
C GLN A 218 3.23 12.77 19.89
N ILE A 219 2.25 12.18 19.23
CA ILE A 219 0.94 12.81 18.98
C ILE A 219 0.03 12.67 20.20
N GLU A 220 0.12 11.57 20.95
CA GLU A 220 -0.62 11.37 22.20
C GLU A 220 -0.08 12.27 23.33
N ASP A 221 1.22 12.56 23.33
CA ASP A 221 1.87 13.46 24.30
C ASP A 221 1.50 14.95 24.09
N ASP A 222 1.14 15.37 22.87
CA ASP A 222 0.77 16.76 22.57
C ASP A 222 -0.75 16.92 22.33
N PRO A 223 -1.52 17.48 23.29
CA PRO A 223 -2.96 17.65 23.16
C PRO A 223 -3.38 18.64 22.07
N ARG A 224 -2.44 19.35 21.44
CA ARG A 224 -2.70 20.28 20.33
C ARG A 224 -2.78 19.58 18.99
N ILE A 225 -2.43 18.30 18.90
CA ILE A 225 -2.43 17.56 17.63
C ILE A 225 -3.70 16.73 17.52
N LEU A 226 -4.52 17.02 16.50
CA LEU A 226 -5.71 16.25 16.15
C LEU A 226 -5.44 15.35 14.97
N VAL A 227 -5.91 14.10 15.01
CA VAL A 227 -5.74 13.14 13.91
C VAL A 227 -7.03 13.01 13.11
N ILE A 228 -6.99 13.48 11.87
CA ILE A 228 -8.09 13.32 10.90
C ILE A 228 -7.88 11.99 10.15
N ARG A 229 -8.97 11.24 9.93
CA ARG A 229 -8.96 9.99 9.16
C ARG A 229 -9.64 10.21 7.81
N LYS A 230 -8.95 9.94 6.70
CA LYS A 230 -9.51 10.05 5.33
C LYS A 230 -9.32 8.73 4.58
#